data_AF-A0A812N2U9-F1
#
_entry.id   AF-A0A812N2U9-F1
#
_cell.length_a   1.000
_cell.length_b   1.000
_cell.length_c   1.000
_cell.angle_alpha   90.00
_cell.angle_beta   90.00
_cell.angle_gamma   90.00
#
_symmetry.space_group_name_H-M   'P 1'
#
loop_
_entity.id
_entity.type
_entity.pdbx_description
1 polymer ?
#
loop_
_entity_poly.entity_id
_entity_poly.type
_entity_poly.pdbx_seq_one_letter_code
_entity_poly.pdbx_strand_id
1 'polypeptide(L)' 'MPHVFNHDKNEFEQIHSHLVPQRSSRAVKKRQRVSESMKFLLAQEATLTKKEEARAKRKEAMKD' A
#
# COMPACT_ATOMS: atom_id res chain seq x y z
N MET A 1 6.44 13.23 -17.69
CA MET A 1 5.47 13.19 -18.80
C MET A 1 5.99 14.10 -19.91
N PRO A 2 6.21 13.58 -21.11
CA PRO A 2 6.66 14.40 -22.22
C PRO A 2 5.55 15.37 -22.62
N HIS A 3 5.88 16.66 -22.69
CA HIS A 3 5.05 17.66 -23.33
C HIS A 3 5.50 17.74 -24.78
N VAL A 4 4.57 17.54 -25.71
CA VAL A 4 4.85 17.61 -27.14
C VAL A 4 4.07 18.77 -27.71
N PHE A 5 4.73 19.59 -28.52
CA PHE A 5 4.08 20.72 -29.18
C PHE A 5 3.20 20.20 -30.32
N ASN A 6 1.90 20.47 -30.27
CA ASN A 6 0.97 20.14 -31.33
C ASN A 6 0.86 21.34 -32.28
N HIS A 7 1.46 21.23 -33.47
CA HIS A 7 1.48 22.30 -34.46
C HIS A 7 0.11 22.65 -35.04
N ASP A 8 -0.85 21.72 -35.04
CA ASP A 8 -2.19 21.95 -35.58
C ASP A 8 -3.05 22.80 -34.65
N LYS A 9 -2.85 22.64 -33.33
CA LYS A 9 -3.55 23.41 -32.29
C LYS A 9 -2.73 24.57 -31.75
N ASN A 10 -1.48 24.66 -32.16
CA ASN A 10 -0.51 25.67 -31.72
C ASN A 10 -0.38 25.73 -30.18
N GLU A 11 -0.48 24.57 -29.52
CA GLU A 11 -0.43 24.43 -28.06
C GLU A 11 0.40 23.20 -27.65
N PHE A 12 0.92 23.21 -26.42
CA PHE A 12 1.61 22.05 -25.86
C PHE A 12 0.60 21.05 -25.29
N GLU A 13 0.58 19.84 -25.83
CA GLU A 13 -0.27 18.77 -25.33
C GLU A 13 0.52 17.82 -24.41
N GLN A 14 -0.11 17.47 -23.29
CA GLN A 14 0.44 16.52 -22.34
C GLN A 14 0.11 15.09 -22.76
N ILE A 15 1.07 14.41 -23.40
CA ILE A 15 0.87 13.04 -23.86
C ILE A 15 1.03 12.07 -22.68
N HIS A 16 -0.03 11.31 -22.41
CA HIS A 16 0.00 10.21 -21.46
C HIS A 16 0.47 8.95 -22.20
N SER A 17 1.69 8.47 -21.92
CA SER A 17 2.23 7.27 -22.57
C SER A 17 1.38 6.03 -22.29
N HIS A 18 0.72 5.98 -21.13
CA HIS A 18 -0.21 4.91 -20.75
C HIS A 18 -1.51 5.56 -20.27
N LEU A 19 -2.62 5.28 -20.96
CA LEU A 19 -3.95 5.60 -20.45
C LEU A 19 -4.23 4.69 -19.25
N VAL A 20 -4.26 5.27 -18.05
CA VAL A 20 -4.76 4.54 -16.88
C VAL A 20 -6.29 4.54 -16.97
N PRO A 21 -6.96 3.38 -16.90
CA PRO A 21 -8.41 3.34 -16.94
C PRO A 21 -8.98 4.14 -15.76
N GLN A 22 -9.94 5.01 -16.06
CA GLN A 22 -10.59 5.86 -15.07
C GLN A 22 -11.37 4.96 -14.09
N ARG A 23 -10.97 4.97 -12.82
CA ARG A 23 -11.59 4.14 -11.77
C ARG A 23 -12.55 4.98 -10.94
N SER A 24 -13.62 4.35 -10.46
CA SER A 24 -14.54 5.02 -9.54
C SER A 24 -13.81 5.48 -8.28
N SER A 25 -14.12 6.69 -7.81
CA SER A 25 -13.51 7.29 -6.62
C SER A 25 -13.65 6.40 -5.37
N ARG A 26 -14.74 5.62 -5.30
CA ARG A 26 -14.98 4.61 -4.26
C ARG A 26 -13.93 3.50 -4.25
N ALA A 27 -13.46 3.05 -5.41
CA ALA A 27 -12.42 2.02 -5.52
C ALA A 27 -11.05 2.53 -5.04
N VAL A 28 -10.74 3.81 -5.29
CA VAL A 28 -9.50 4.46 -4.81
C VAL A 28 -9.46 4.49 -3.28
N LYS A 29 -10.56 4.93 -2.65
CA LYS A 29 -10.67 4.96 -1.18
C LYS A 29 -10.58 3.57 -0.55
N LYS A 30 -11.14 2.54 -1.19
CA LYS A 30 -11.02 1.14 -0.74
C LYS A 30 -9.55 0.70 -0.71
N ARG A 31 -8.77 1.02 -1.76
CA ARG A 31 -7.36 0.64 -1.85
C ARG A 31 -6.51 1.35 -0.80
N GLN A 32 -6.75 2.65 -0.59
CA GLN A 32 -6.08 3.41 0.47
C GLN A 32 -6.34 2.78 1.85
N ARG A 33 -7.60 2.51 2.18
CA ARG A 33 -7.97 1.85 3.43
C ARG A 33 -7.29 0.48 3.60
N VAL A 34 -7.32 -0.36 2.56
CA VAL A 34 -6.67 -1.68 2.60
C VAL A 34 -5.16 -1.54 2.81
N SER A 35 -4.51 -0.58 2.16
CA SER A 35 -3.07 -0.34 2.35
C SER A 35 -2.74 0.13 3.77
N GLU A 36 -3.59 0.96 4.38
CA GLU A 36 -3.43 1.40 5.77
C GLU A 36 -3.65 0.25 6.76
N SER A 37 -4.68 -0.58 6.54
CA SER A 37 -4.92 -1.79 7.33
C SER A 37 -3.75 -2.76 7.26
N MET A 38 -3.17 -2.98 6.07
CA MET A 38 -2.01 -3.86 5.91
C MET A 38 -0.78 -3.31 6.64
N LYS A 39 -0.49 -2.01 6.51
CA LYS A 39 0.61 -1.36 7.24
C LYS A 39 0.45 -1.52 8.76
N PHE A 40 -0.78 -1.37 9.26
CA PHE A 40 -1.08 -1.56 10.67
C PHE A 40 -0.81 -3.00 11.14
N LEU A 41 -1.25 -4.00 10.38
CA LEU A 41 -1.01 -5.41 10.70
C LEU A 41 0.49 -5.74 10.70
N LEU A 42 1.23 -5.28 9.69
CA LEU A 42 2.68 -5.47 9.62
C LEU A 42 3.42 -4.78 10.77
N ALA A 43 2.95 -3.61 11.22
CA ALA A 43 3.52 -2.95 12.39
C ALA A 43 3.30 -3.74 13.69
N GLN A 44 2.22 -4.53 13.77
CA GLN A 44 1.88 -5.35 14.93
C GLN A 44 2.62 -6.69 14.96
N GLU A 45 3.04 -7.22 13.80
CA GLU A 45 3.72 -8.52 13.66
C GLU A 45 4.89 -8.68 14.64
N ALA A 46 5.80 -7.70 14.69
CA ALA A 46 6.98 -7.75 15.56
C ALA A 46 6.64 -7.78 17.07
N THR A 47 5.47 -7.25 17.45
CA THR A 47 5.00 -7.30 18.84
C THR A 47 4.30 -8.61 19.17
N LEU A 48 3.62 -9.21 18.19
CA LEU A 48 2.97 -10.52 18.31
C LEU A 48 4.01 -11.63 18.42
N THR A 49 5.03 -11.64 17.56
CA THR A 49 6.12 -12.64 17.61
C THR A 49 6.83 -12.63 18.96
N LYS A 50 7.20 -11.45 19.47
CA LYS A 50 7.81 -11.31 20.81
C LYS A 50 6.92 -11.82 21.95
N LYS A 51 5.60 -11.62 21.86
CA LYS A 51 4.64 -12.13 22.86
C LYS A 51 4.51 -13.65 22.78
N GLU A 52 4.54 -14.22 21.59
CA GLU A 52 4.51 -15.67 21.38
C GLU A 52 5.77 -16.34 21.94
N GLU A 53 6.95 -15.80 21.64
CA GLU A 53 8.23 -16.27 22.19
C GLU A 53 8.23 -16.22 23.73
N ALA A 54 7.74 -15.12 24.32
CA ALA A 54 7.66 -15.00 25.78
C ALA A 54 6.70 -16.03 26.41
N ARG A 55 5.58 -16.36 25.72
CA ARG A 55 4.66 -17.41 26.17
C ARG A 55 5.28 -18.80 26.06
N ALA A 56 6.04 -19.07 24.99
CA ALA A 56 6.75 -20.33 24.82
C ALA A 56 7.76 -20.55 25.95
N LYS A 57 8.61 -19.55 26.23
CA LYS A 57 9.57 -19.58 27.35
C LYS A 57 8.93 -19.82 28.71
N ARG A 58 7.78 -19.17 28.97
CA ARG A 58 7.01 -19.40 30.21
C ARG A 58 6.48 -20.83 30.33
N LYS A 59 6.00 -21.42 29.22
CA LYS A 59 5.51 -22.81 29.21
C LYS A 59 6.64 -23.81 29.43
N GLU A 60 7.82 -23.56 28.87
CA GLU A 60 9.01 -24.38 29.09
C GLU A 60 9.46 -24.30 30.55
N ALA A 61 9.55 -23.10 31.12
CA ALA A 61 9.94 -22.91 32.54
C ALA A 61 8.91 -23.46 33.56
N MET A 62 7.68 -23.76 33.14
CA MET A 62 6.64 -24.39 33.98
C MET A 62 6.58 -25.92 33.81
N LYS A 63 7.41 -26.50 32.94
CA LYS A 63 7.45 -27.95 32.69
C LYS A 63 8.49 -28.69 33.54
N ASP A 64 9.28 -27.98 34.34
CA ASP A 64 10.12 -28.50 35.42
C ASP A 64 9.33 -28.56 36.74
#